data_AF-A0A7S8HGB3-F1
#
_entry.id   AF-A0A7S8HGB3-F1
#
_cell.length_a   1.000
_cell.length_b   1.000
_cell.length_c   1.000
_cell.angle_alpha   90.00
_cell.angle_beta   90.00
_cell.angle_gamma   90.00
#
_symmetry.space_group_name_H-M   'P 1'
#
loop_
_entity.id
_entity.type
_entity.pdbx_description
1 polymer ?
#
loop_
_entity_poly.entity_id
_entity_poly.type
_entity_poly.pdbx_seq_one_letter_code
_entity_poly.pdbx_strand_id
1 'polypeptide(L)'
;MKFVNKLNKLFNKVDETETKYMKALEQKEEKLLAMRFELQEQEALLQDVHKMALLGDVSEETFEERKAEVDKLKDQVRQAEKEVHLIQEYKTDDIKAVIAELEEEKKKLTKDKGKELQSIQRDLIEAKQAYLDTLVKISGRYKELVEPDKKLESLKVKLGLQVRNYITGAGESLNMISHGADYIPLRVEQYEVYEALTYGRTPVNLKQYLNK
;
A
#
# COMPACT_ATOMS: atom_id res chain seq x y z
N MET A 1 -11.09 2.37 -5.57
CA MET A 1 -11.90 2.94 -4.46
C MET A 1 -12.47 1.89 -3.50
N LYS A 2 -13.18 0.83 -3.94
CA LYS A 2 -13.78 -0.17 -3.02
C LYS A 2 -12.76 -0.84 -2.07
N PHE A 3 -11.55 -1.11 -2.54
CA PHE A 3 -10.50 -1.78 -1.78
C PHE A 3 -9.89 -0.90 -0.67
N VAL A 4 -9.54 0.34 -1.01
CA VAL A 4 -9.07 1.36 -0.04
C VAL A 4 -10.12 1.60 1.05
N ASN A 5 -11.40 1.65 0.66
CA ASN A 5 -12.49 1.77 1.63
C ASN A 5 -12.61 0.56 2.55
N LYS A 6 -12.32 -0.66 2.07
CA LYS A 6 -12.35 -1.88 2.88
C LYS A 6 -11.16 -1.95 3.86
N LEU A 7 -9.96 -1.59 3.40
CA LEU A 7 -8.79 -1.48 4.28
C LEU A 7 -9.00 -0.43 5.37
N ASN A 8 -9.48 0.77 5.01
CA ASN A 8 -9.75 1.83 5.99
C ASN A 8 -10.80 1.39 7.02
N LYS A 9 -11.82 0.62 6.62
CA LYS A 9 -12.78 0.04 7.55
C LYS A 9 -12.13 -0.95 8.52
N LEU A 10 -11.20 -1.79 8.05
CA LEU A 10 -10.48 -2.73 8.91
C LEU A 10 -9.56 -2.00 9.89
N PHE A 11 -8.86 -0.95 9.45
CA PHE A 11 -8.06 -0.10 10.34
C PHE A 11 -8.92 0.56 11.41
N ASN A 12 -10.03 1.19 11.03
CA ASN A 12 -10.96 1.78 11.99
C ASN A 12 -11.51 0.73 12.98
N LYS A 13 -11.76 -0.50 12.51
CA LYS A 13 -12.21 -1.60 13.38
C LYS A 13 -11.15 -1.97 14.43
N VAL A 14 -9.85 -1.93 14.11
CA VAL A 14 -8.77 -2.12 15.09
C VAL A 14 -8.83 -1.01 16.15
N ASP A 15 -8.87 0.25 15.72
CA ASP A 15 -8.86 1.40 16.63
C ASP A 15 -10.09 1.40 17.56
N GLU A 16 -11.27 1.10 17.01
CA GLU A 16 -12.51 0.97 17.78
C GLU A 16 -12.45 -0.18 18.79
N THR A 17 -11.90 -1.33 18.37
CA THR A 17 -11.77 -2.51 19.22
C THR A 17 -10.80 -2.25 20.36
N GLU A 18 -9.63 -1.67 20.05
CA GLU A 18 -8.64 -1.27 21.05
C GLU A 18 -9.22 -0.27 22.06
N THR A 19 -9.91 0.75 21.58
CA THR A 19 -10.54 1.76 22.44
C THR A 19 -11.57 1.14 23.39
N LYS A 20 -12.40 0.21 22.91
CA LYS A 20 -13.42 -0.47 23.72
C LYS A 20 -12.77 -1.33 24.81
N TYR A 21 -11.77 -2.13 24.45
CA TYR A 21 -11.06 -2.97 25.42
C TYR A 21 -10.25 -2.15 26.42
N MET A 22 -9.60 -1.05 26.00
CA MET A 22 -8.92 -0.15 26.92
C MET A 22 -9.87 0.43 27.96
N LYS A 23 -11.03 0.95 27.54
CA LYS A 23 -12.03 1.47 28.48
C LYS A 23 -12.55 0.39 29.43
N ALA A 24 -12.80 -0.81 28.93
CA ALA A 24 -13.23 -1.93 29.76
C ALA A 24 -12.16 -2.35 30.78
N LEU A 25 -10.88 -2.34 30.35
CA LEU A 25 -9.73 -2.64 31.20
C LEU A 25 -9.58 -1.58 32.30
N GLU A 26 -9.55 -0.29 31.94
CA GLU A 26 -9.46 0.83 32.88
C GLU A 26 -10.56 0.75 33.96
N GLN A 27 -11.81 0.55 33.56
CA GLN A 27 -12.93 0.43 34.49
C GLN A 27 -12.82 -0.79 35.41
N LYS A 28 -12.24 -1.90 34.93
CA LYS A 28 -12.05 -3.11 35.73
C LYS A 28 -10.87 -2.99 36.67
N GLU A 29 -9.77 -2.39 36.24
CA GLU A 29 -8.60 -2.13 37.07
C GLU A 29 -8.93 -1.14 38.19
N GLU A 30 -9.70 -0.09 37.92
CA GLU A 30 -10.17 0.86 38.94
C GLU A 30 -11.02 0.16 40.02
N LYS A 31 -11.97 -0.67 39.59
CA LYS A 31 -12.80 -1.48 40.51
C LYS A 31 -11.97 -2.47 41.31
N LEU A 32 -11.01 -3.14 40.68
CA LEU A 32 -10.12 -4.09 41.34
C LEU A 32 -9.27 -3.39 42.40
N LEU A 33 -8.78 -2.19 42.10
CA LEU A 33 -7.99 -1.39 43.04
C LEU A 33 -8.82 -0.99 44.26
N ALA A 34 -10.07 -0.55 44.06
CA ALA A 34 -11.00 -0.25 45.15
C ALA A 34 -11.29 -1.49 46.02
N MET A 35 -11.57 -2.65 45.41
CA MET A 35 -11.81 -3.91 46.14
C MET A 35 -10.58 -4.37 46.92
N ARG A 36 -9.37 -4.16 46.39
CA ARG A 36 -8.12 -4.48 47.10
C ARG A 36 -7.90 -3.59 48.31
N PHE A 37 -8.21 -2.30 48.21
CA PHE A 37 -8.17 -1.38 49.36
C PHE A 37 -9.18 -1.80 50.43
N GLU A 38 -10.42 -2.07 50.04
CA GLU A 38 -11.46 -2.55 50.97
C GLU A 38 -11.06 -3.86 51.63
N LEU A 39 -10.48 -4.79 50.87
CA LEU A 39 -10.00 -6.06 51.40
C LEU A 39 -8.90 -5.85 52.45
N GLN A 40 -7.94 -4.98 52.19
CA GLN A 40 -6.87 -4.67 53.12
C GLN A 40 -7.41 -4.07 54.44
N GLU A 41 -8.39 -3.16 54.36
CA GLU A 41 -9.05 -2.59 55.53
C GLU A 41 -9.82 -3.66 56.32
N GLN A 42 -10.59 -4.50 55.64
CA GLN A 42 -11.37 -5.55 56.31
C GLN A 42 -10.48 -6.65 56.91
N GLU A 43 -9.34 -6.97 56.29
CA GLU A 43 -8.37 -7.90 56.86
C GLU A 43 -7.74 -7.35 58.15
N ALA A 44 -7.44 -6.05 58.21
CA ALA A 44 -6.95 -5.40 59.42
C ALA A 44 -8.01 -5.42 60.54
N LEU A 45 -9.26 -5.09 60.20
CA LEU A 45 -10.38 -5.16 61.14
C LEU A 45 -10.62 -6.59 61.63
N LEU A 46 -10.54 -7.59 60.75
CA LEU A 46 -10.70 -9.00 61.12
C LEU A 46 -9.62 -9.44 62.11
N GLN A 47 -8.37 -8.99 61.94
CA GLN A 47 -7.31 -9.26 62.92
C GLN A 47 -7.62 -8.68 64.30
N ASP A 48 -8.19 -7.47 64.35
CA ASP A 48 -8.56 -6.85 65.62
C ASP A 48 -9.77 -7.51 66.27
N VAL A 49 -10.80 -7.86 65.49
CA VAL A 49 -11.95 -8.65 65.97
C VAL A 49 -11.51 -10.02 66.48
N HIS A 50 -10.55 -10.67 65.82
CA HIS A 50 -9.99 -11.93 66.30
C HIS A 50 -9.31 -11.77 67.67
N LYS A 51 -8.53 -10.70 67.88
CA LYS A 51 -7.93 -10.40 69.19
C LYS A 51 -9.01 -10.20 70.26
N MET A 52 -10.06 -9.44 69.96
CA MET A 52 -11.16 -9.19 70.89
C MET A 52 -11.93 -10.48 71.21
N ALA A 53 -12.15 -11.37 70.23
CA ALA A 53 -12.77 -12.67 70.46
C ALA A 53 -11.92 -13.57 71.39
N LEU A 54 -10.60 -13.60 71.20
CA LEU A 54 -9.68 -14.34 72.08
C LEU A 54 -9.66 -13.82 73.52
N LEU A 55 -9.88 -12.52 73.71
CA LEU A 55 -9.98 -11.88 75.03
C LEU A 55 -11.39 -12.04 75.66
N GLY A 56 -12.36 -12.55 74.91
CA GLY A 56 -13.75 -12.72 75.34
C GLY A 56 -14.60 -11.45 75.23
N ASP A 57 -14.09 -10.40 74.59
CA ASP A 57 -14.79 -9.12 74.39
C ASP A 57 -15.85 -9.20 73.27
N VAL A 58 -15.77 -10.20 72.39
CA VAL A 58 -16.76 -10.52 71.34
C VAL A 58 -16.96 -12.03 71.25
N SER A 59 -18.09 -12.48 70.71
CA SER A 59 -18.33 -13.90 70.49
C SER A 59 -17.52 -14.45 69.30
N GLU A 60 -17.20 -15.74 69.34
CA GLU A 60 -16.59 -16.47 68.21
C GLU A 60 -17.47 -16.40 66.95
N GLU A 61 -18.79 -16.40 67.13
CA GLU A 61 -19.77 -16.29 66.03
C GLU A 61 -19.59 -14.99 65.25
N THR A 62 -19.40 -13.85 65.94
CA THR A 62 -19.15 -12.55 65.29
C THR A 62 -17.81 -12.55 64.52
N PHE A 63 -16.79 -13.27 65.00
CA PHE A 63 -15.53 -13.40 64.28
C PHE A 63 -15.70 -14.23 62.99
N GLU A 64 -16.36 -15.39 63.06
CA GLU A 64 -16.57 -16.25 61.89
C GLU A 64 -17.47 -15.59 60.84
N GLU A 65 -18.48 -14.81 61.24
CA GLU A 65 -19.27 -13.99 60.32
C GLU A 65 -18.39 -12.99 59.56
N ARG A 66 -17.55 -12.23 60.28
CA ARG A 66 -16.65 -11.23 59.68
C ARG A 66 -15.61 -11.87 58.75
N LYS A 67 -15.12 -13.05 59.13
CA LYS A 67 -14.19 -13.84 58.32
C LYS A 67 -14.84 -14.31 57.01
N ALA A 68 -16.08 -14.76 57.06
CA ALA A 68 -16.83 -15.14 55.86
C ALA A 68 -17.02 -13.96 54.89
N GLU A 69 -17.23 -12.74 55.40
CA GLU A 69 -17.28 -11.52 54.57
C GLU A 69 -15.93 -11.23 53.89
N VAL A 70 -14.81 -11.32 54.63
CA VAL A 70 -13.45 -11.14 54.09
C VAL A 70 -13.14 -12.20 53.03
N ASP A 71 -13.48 -13.46 53.27
CA ASP A 71 -13.26 -14.55 52.32
C ASP A 71 -14.07 -14.36 51.04
N LYS A 72 -15.32 -13.90 51.15
CA LYS A 72 -16.14 -13.52 49.99
C LYS A 72 -15.51 -12.40 49.19
N LEU A 73 -14.94 -11.38 49.85
CA LEU A 73 -14.26 -10.28 49.19
C LEU A 73 -12.96 -10.74 48.49
N LYS A 74 -12.21 -11.68 49.08
CA LYS A 74 -11.06 -12.32 48.44
C LYS A 74 -11.44 -13.03 47.14
N ASP A 75 -12.53 -13.78 47.16
CA ASP A 75 -13.00 -14.47 45.97
C ASP A 75 -13.46 -13.50 44.88
N GLN A 76 -14.10 -12.38 45.25
CA GLN A 76 -14.44 -11.31 44.31
C GLN A 76 -13.19 -10.67 43.68
N VAL A 77 -12.15 -10.38 44.47
CA VAL A 77 -10.87 -9.86 43.97
C VAL A 77 -10.24 -10.84 42.97
N ARG A 78 -10.16 -12.13 43.32
CA ARG A 78 -9.62 -13.17 42.43
C ARG A 78 -10.42 -13.30 41.13
N GLN A 79 -11.74 -13.20 41.19
CA GLN A 79 -12.57 -13.24 40.00
C GLN A 79 -12.34 -12.00 39.11
N ALA A 80 -12.25 -10.81 39.71
CA ALA A 80 -11.95 -9.59 38.98
C ALA A 80 -10.55 -9.63 38.32
N GLU A 81 -9.54 -10.20 38.97
CA GLU A 81 -8.22 -10.44 38.37
C GLU A 81 -8.28 -11.35 37.14
N LYS A 82 -9.07 -12.43 37.19
CA LYS A 82 -9.29 -13.31 36.03
C LYS A 82 -9.98 -12.58 34.89
N GLU A 83 -10.97 -11.74 35.20
CA GLU A 83 -11.68 -10.96 34.18
C GLU A 83 -10.77 -9.93 33.51
N VAL A 84 -9.86 -9.27 34.26
CA VAL A 84 -8.84 -8.39 33.69
C VAL A 84 -7.94 -9.15 32.71
N HIS A 85 -7.50 -10.35 33.07
CA HIS A 85 -6.70 -11.19 32.17
C HIS A 85 -7.47 -11.59 30.90
N LEU A 86 -8.74 -11.98 31.03
CA LEU A 86 -9.59 -12.34 29.89
C LEU A 86 -9.81 -11.15 28.95
N ILE A 87 -9.96 -9.93 29.47
CA ILE A 87 -10.08 -8.71 28.65
C ILE A 87 -8.84 -8.53 27.77
N GLN A 88 -7.64 -8.78 28.30
CA GLN A 88 -6.40 -8.66 27.55
C GLN A 88 -6.25 -9.77 26.49
N GLU A 89 -6.66 -11.00 26.82
CA GLU A 89 -6.69 -12.11 25.86
C GLU A 89 -7.66 -11.83 24.71
N TYR A 90 -8.89 -11.44 25.02
CA TYR A 90 -9.90 -11.13 23.99
C TYR A 90 -9.50 -9.93 23.13
N LYS A 91 -8.90 -8.89 23.72
CA LYS A 91 -8.30 -7.78 22.95
C LYS A 91 -7.29 -8.33 21.93
N THR A 92 -6.41 -9.21 22.37
CA THR A 92 -5.34 -9.76 21.53
C THR A 92 -5.89 -10.63 20.41
N ASP A 93 -6.86 -11.49 20.71
CA ASP A 93 -7.47 -12.40 19.73
C ASP A 93 -8.30 -11.66 18.69
N ASP A 94 -9.09 -10.66 19.10
CA ASP A 94 -9.86 -9.84 18.17
C ASP A 94 -8.95 -9.03 17.23
N ILE A 95 -7.85 -8.45 17.76
CA ILE A 95 -6.87 -7.73 16.93
C ILE A 95 -6.20 -8.70 15.95
N LYS A 96 -5.80 -9.90 16.38
CA LYS A 96 -5.23 -10.93 15.50
C LYS A 96 -6.20 -11.32 14.38
N ALA A 97 -7.49 -11.46 14.68
CA ALA A 97 -8.50 -11.76 13.67
C ALA A 97 -8.58 -10.66 12.60
N VAL A 98 -8.56 -9.39 13.02
CA VAL A 98 -8.56 -8.26 12.08
C VAL A 98 -7.27 -8.19 11.25
N ILE A 99 -6.11 -8.52 11.85
CA ILE A 99 -4.84 -8.62 11.12
C ILE A 99 -4.90 -9.72 10.04
N ALA A 100 -5.46 -10.88 10.36
CA ALA A 100 -5.63 -11.95 9.38
C ALA A 100 -6.51 -11.51 8.20
N GLU A 101 -7.61 -10.79 8.46
CA GLU A 101 -8.45 -10.20 7.42
C GLU A 101 -7.67 -9.18 6.56
N LEU A 102 -6.83 -8.34 7.17
CA LEU A 102 -5.98 -7.38 6.47
C LEU A 102 -4.96 -8.07 5.56
N GLU A 103 -4.33 -9.15 6.03
CA GLU A 103 -3.37 -9.92 5.23
C GLU A 103 -4.03 -10.59 4.03
N GLU A 104 -5.22 -11.15 4.21
CA GLU A 104 -5.97 -11.77 3.11
C GLU A 104 -6.34 -10.74 2.05
N GLU A 105 -6.84 -9.58 2.46
CA GLU A 105 -7.13 -8.51 1.53
C GLU A 105 -5.86 -8.01 0.84
N LYS A 106 -4.75 -7.80 1.55
CA LYS A 106 -3.46 -7.42 0.93
C LYS A 106 -3.01 -8.40 -0.15
N LYS A 107 -3.24 -9.71 0.04
CA LYS A 107 -2.96 -10.73 -0.99
C LYS A 107 -3.83 -10.53 -2.23
N LYS A 108 -5.13 -10.26 -2.05
CA LYS A 108 -6.06 -9.96 -3.16
C LYS A 108 -5.63 -8.72 -3.93
N LEU A 109 -5.31 -7.62 -3.24
CA LEU A 109 -4.80 -6.39 -3.87
C LEU A 109 -3.54 -6.64 -4.70
N THR A 110 -2.60 -7.41 -4.14
CA THR A 110 -1.35 -7.71 -4.82
C THR A 110 -1.58 -8.46 -6.12
N LYS A 111 -2.52 -9.42 -6.11
CA LYS A 111 -2.91 -10.19 -7.30
C LYS A 111 -3.57 -9.32 -8.36
N ASP A 112 -4.49 -8.45 -7.96
CA ASP A 112 -5.21 -7.56 -8.88
C ASP A 112 -4.26 -6.52 -9.49
N LYS A 113 -3.40 -5.92 -8.66
CA LYS A 113 -2.33 -5.02 -9.11
C LYS A 113 -1.39 -5.71 -10.10
N GLY A 114 -1.05 -6.98 -9.86
CA GLY A 114 -0.23 -7.78 -10.78
C GLY A 114 -0.86 -7.94 -12.16
N LYS A 115 -2.17 -8.19 -12.23
CA LYS A 115 -2.91 -8.28 -13.50
C LYS A 115 -2.96 -6.94 -14.23
N GLU A 116 -3.23 -5.86 -13.50
CA GLU A 116 -3.28 -4.51 -14.07
C GLU A 116 -1.91 -4.08 -14.62
N LEU A 117 -0.83 -4.35 -13.87
CA LEU A 117 0.54 -4.12 -14.35
C LEU A 117 0.86 -4.92 -15.62
N GLN A 118 0.44 -6.19 -15.69
CA GLN A 118 0.62 -7.00 -16.90
C GLN A 118 -0.17 -6.44 -18.09
N SER A 119 -1.38 -5.90 -17.86
CA SER A 119 -2.15 -5.21 -18.89
C SER A 119 -1.40 -3.98 -19.41
N ILE A 120 -0.94 -3.12 -18.50
CA ILE A 120 -0.16 -1.92 -18.85
C ILE A 120 1.11 -2.29 -19.63
N GLN A 121 1.80 -3.38 -19.24
CA GLN A 121 2.96 -3.87 -19.97
C GLN A 121 2.62 -4.32 -21.39
N ARG A 122 1.47 -4.99 -21.59
CA ARG A 122 0.99 -5.35 -22.93
C ARG A 122 0.66 -4.10 -23.75
N ASP A 123 -0.07 -3.16 -23.17
CA ASP A 123 -0.42 -1.90 -23.84
C ASP A 123 0.84 -1.13 -24.28
N LEU A 124 1.89 -1.12 -23.46
CA LEU A 124 3.19 -0.52 -23.81
C LEU A 124 3.89 -1.26 -24.96
N ILE A 125 3.84 -2.60 -24.99
CA ILE A 125 4.39 -3.40 -26.09
C ILE A 125 3.62 -3.15 -27.38
N GLU A 126 2.29 -3.12 -27.31
CA GLU A 126 1.42 -2.83 -28.46
C GLU A 126 1.66 -1.43 -29.00
N ALA A 127 1.77 -0.42 -28.13
CA ALA A 127 2.11 0.95 -28.54
C ALA A 127 3.49 1.03 -29.21
N LYS A 128 4.49 0.32 -28.68
CA LYS A 128 5.82 0.22 -29.30
C LYS A 128 5.75 -0.43 -30.68
N GLN A 129 5.00 -1.52 -30.81
CA GLN A 129 4.82 -2.20 -32.09
C GLN A 129 4.13 -1.29 -33.11
N ALA A 130 3.06 -0.60 -32.72
CA ALA A 130 2.33 0.32 -33.58
C ALA A 130 3.20 1.49 -34.09
N TYR A 131 4.07 2.03 -33.23
CA TYR A 131 5.07 3.03 -33.64
C TYR A 131 6.03 2.47 -34.71
N LEU A 132 6.58 1.27 -34.49
CA LEU A 132 7.50 0.63 -35.43
C LEU A 132 6.81 0.30 -36.76
N ASP A 133 5.58 -0.23 -36.73
CA ASP A 133 4.79 -0.54 -37.93
C ASP A 133 4.52 0.74 -38.76
N THR A 134 4.26 1.85 -38.08
CA THR A 134 4.10 3.17 -38.72
C THR A 134 5.39 3.60 -39.43
N LEU A 135 6.55 3.45 -38.78
CA LEU A 135 7.85 3.75 -39.40
C LEU A 135 8.14 2.84 -40.60
N VAL A 136 7.82 1.55 -40.51
CA VAL A 136 7.98 0.60 -41.64
C VAL A 136 7.12 1.04 -42.82
N LYS A 137 5.85 1.41 -42.59
CA LYS A 137 4.96 1.90 -43.63
C LYS A 137 5.47 3.19 -44.28
N ILE A 138 5.95 4.14 -43.49
CA ILE A 138 6.53 5.41 -43.99
C ILE A 138 7.80 5.12 -44.81
N SER A 139 8.67 4.22 -44.33
CA SER A 139 9.88 3.79 -45.05
C SER A 139 9.56 3.14 -46.40
N GLY A 140 8.49 2.33 -46.49
CA GLY A 140 8.00 1.78 -47.74
C GLY A 140 7.63 2.87 -48.75
N ARG A 141 6.82 3.85 -48.33
CA ARG A 141 6.43 4.99 -49.17
C ARG A 141 7.63 5.83 -49.63
N TYR A 142 8.61 6.04 -48.74
CA TYR A 142 9.84 6.73 -49.09
C TYR A 142 10.61 5.98 -50.18
N LYS A 143 10.78 4.66 -50.04
CA LYS A 143 11.47 3.84 -51.03
C LYS A 143 10.77 3.91 -52.39
N GLU A 144 9.45 3.77 -52.43
CA GLU A 144 8.68 3.87 -53.68
C GLU A 144 8.91 5.20 -54.40
N LEU A 145 9.00 6.31 -53.65
CA LEU A 145 9.23 7.63 -54.21
C LEU A 145 10.65 7.80 -54.78
N VAL A 146 11.65 7.23 -54.10
CA VAL A 146 13.07 7.51 -54.34
C VAL A 146 13.74 6.46 -55.25
N GLU A 147 13.16 5.27 -55.37
CA GLU A 147 13.70 4.15 -56.14
C GLU A 147 13.97 4.47 -57.63
N PRO A 148 13.11 5.21 -58.36
CA PRO A 148 13.39 5.58 -59.75
C PRO A 148 14.65 6.44 -59.90
N ASP A 149 14.77 7.48 -59.07
CA ASP A 149 15.94 8.36 -59.07
C ASP A 149 17.19 7.62 -58.64
N LYS A 150 17.07 6.71 -57.67
CA LYS A 150 18.16 5.84 -57.22
C LYS A 150 18.68 4.97 -58.36
N LYS A 151 17.79 4.38 -59.15
CA LYS A 151 18.15 3.61 -60.34
C LYS A 151 18.84 4.47 -61.40
N LEU A 152 18.34 5.69 -61.64
CA LEU A 152 18.94 6.64 -62.57
C LEU A 152 20.36 7.04 -62.14
N GLU A 153 20.55 7.36 -60.86
CA GLU A 153 21.87 7.68 -60.32
C GLU A 153 22.82 6.49 -60.40
N SER A 154 22.37 5.29 -60.03
CA SER A 154 23.17 4.08 -60.17
C SER A 154 23.57 3.82 -61.64
N LEU A 155 22.74 4.18 -62.61
CA LEU A 155 23.10 4.10 -64.03
C LEU A 155 24.18 5.13 -64.40
N LYS A 156 24.06 6.38 -63.96
CA LYS A 156 25.09 7.41 -64.19
C LYS A 156 26.44 7.00 -63.59
N VAL A 157 26.45 6.35 -62.41
CA VAL A 157 27.68 5.80 -61.81
C VAL A 157 28.28 4.73 -62.72
N LYS A 158 27.47 3.77 -63.16
CA LYS A 158 27.93 2.67 -64.05
C LYS A 158 28.48 3.18 -65.37
N LEU A 159 27.94 4.27 -65.90
CA LEU A 159 28.40 4.90 -67.14
C LEU A 159 29.62 5.82 -66.95
N GLY A 160 30.15 5.95 -65.73
CA GLY A 160 31.29 6.83 -65.43
C GLY A 160 30.96 8.33 -65.44
N LEU A 161 29.67 8.69 -65.50
CA LEU A 161 29.20 10.08 -65.49
C LEU A 161 29.20 10.68 -64.08
N GLN A 162 29.29 9.83 -63.05
CA GLN A 162 29.47 10.26 -61.66
C GLN A 162 30.19 9.20 -60.82
N VAL A 163 30.77 9.62 -59.70
CA VAL A 163 31.61 8.77 -58.83
C VAL A 163 30.77 7.87 -57.90
N ARG A 164 29.60 8.33 -57.45
CA ARG A 164 28.74 7.60 -56.51
C ARG A 164 27.28 8.05 -56.60
N ASN A 165 26.41 7.29 -55.95
CA ASN A 165 24.99 7.61 -55.76
C ASN A 165 24.84 8.48 -54.49
N TYR A 166 24.14 9.61 -54.61
CA TYR A 166 23.95 10.62 -53.56
C TYR A 166 22.57 10.54 -52.88
N ILE A 167 21.72 9.61 -53.33
CA ILE A 167 20.39 9.43 -52.77
C ILE A 167 20.50 8.69 -51.42
N THR A 168 20.02 9.36 -50.38
CA THR A 168 20.03 8.87 -49.00
C THR A 168 18.90 7.86 -48.75
N GLY A 169 19.01 7.12 -47.64
CA GLY A 169 17.97 6.21 -47.22
C GLY A 169 16.85 6.90 -46.42
N ALA A 170 15.80 6.13 -46.14
CA ALA A 170 14.71 6.58 -45.29
C ALA A 170 15.19 6.93 -43.87
N GLY A 171 16.21 6.22 -43.36
CA GLY A 171 16.79 6.48 -42.04
C GLY A 171 17.45 7.85 -41.94
N GLU A 172 18.28 8.23 -42.92
CA GLU A 172 18.88 9.56 -42.96
C GLU A 172 17.83 10.67 -43.17
N SER A 173 16.81 10.40 -43.98
CA SER A 173 15.71 11.34 -44.23
C SER A 173 14.80 11.56 -43.02
N LEU A 174 14.65 10.55 -42.16
CA LEU A 174 13.92 10.64 -40.88
C LEU A 174 14.74 11.33 -39.77
N ASN A 175 16.06 11.46 -39.94
CA ASN A 175 16.94 12.07 -38.95
C ASN A 175 17.07 13.59 -39.11
N MET A 176 16.52 14.18 -40.18
CA MET A 176 16.73 15.60 -40.48
C MET A 176 15.46 16.24 -41.06
N ILE A 177 14.78 17.05 -40.24
CA ILE A 177 14.03 18.21 -40.75
C ILE A 177 14.83 19.45 -40.37
N SER A 178 15.25 20.22 -41.37
CA SER A 178 15.82 21.55 -41.17
C SER A 178 14.68 22.58 -41.11
N HIS A 179 14.64 23.37 -40.04
CA HIS A 179 13.78 24.55 -39.96
C HIS A 179 14.62 25.77 -39.58
N GLY A 180 14.91 26.65 -40.54
CA GLY A 180 15.84 27.75 -40.33
C GLY A 180 17.27 27.23 -40.07
N ALA A 181 17.88 27.63 -38.96
CA ALA A 181 19.23 27.20 -38.55
C ALA A 181 19.24 25.95 -37.66
N ASP A 182 18.08 25.46 -37.24
CA ASP A 182 17.95 24.36 -36.28
C ASP A 182 17.64 23.02 -36.97
N TYR A 183 18.20 21.95 -36.39
CA TYR A 183 18.00 20.56 -36.81
C TYR A 183 17.28 19.80 -35.72
N ILE A 184 16.16 19.16 -36.06
CA ILE A 184 15.41 18.31 -35.13
C ILE A 184 15.32 16.90 -35.68
N PRO A 185 15.76 15.88 -34.90
CA PRO A 185 15.53 14.49 -35.27
C PRO A 185 14.04 14.14 -35.15
N LEU A 186 13.48 13.42 -36.12
CA LEU A 186 12.08 12.96 -36.05
C LEU A 186 11.93 11.60 -35.35
N ARG A 187 13.06 10.94 -35.04
CA ARG A 187 13.06 9.70 -34.27
C ARG A 187 12.77 10.03 -32.81
N VAL A 188 11.97 9.16 -32.18
CA VAL A 188 11.80 9.18 -30.73
C VAL A 188 13.13 8.79 -30.07
N GLU A 189 13.68 9.69 -29.27
CA GLU A 189 14.95 9.50 -28.55
C GLU A 189 14.73 8.83 -27.19
N GLN A 190 15.77 8.16 -26.68
CA GLN A 190 15.69 7.41 -25.42
C GLN A 190 15.31 8.31 -24.23
N TYR A 191 15.78 9.56 -24.20
CA TYR A 191 15.44 10.50 -23.13
C TYR A 191 13.96 10.91 -23.17
N GLU A 192 13.35 11.00 -24.35
CA GLU A 192 11.93 11.34 -24.53
C GLU A 192 11.03 10.22 -24.02
N VAL A 193 11.43 8.97 -24.29
CA VAL A 193 10.77 7.78 -23.72
C VAL A 193 10.90 7.79 -22.20
N TYR A 194 12.09 8.08 -21.68
CA TYR A 194 12.32 8.16 -20.24
C TYR A 194 11.45 9.23 -19.57
N GLU A 195 11.37 10.44 -20.13
CA GLU A 195 10.53 11.51 -19.59
C GLU A 195 9.05 11.18 -19.64
N ALA A 196 8.58 10.54 -20.72
CA ALA A 196 7.18 10.12 -20.84
C ALA A 196 6.81 9.06 -19.80
N LEU A 197 7.67 8.05 -19.60
CA LEU A 197 7.41 6.97 -18.64
C LEU A 197 7.59 7.41 -17.19
N THR A 198 8.54 8.31 -16.91
CA THR A 198 8.89 8.71 -15.54
C THR A 198 8.03 9.88 -15.06
N TYR A 199 7.74 10.84 -15.94
CA TYR A 199 7.10 12.11 -15.58
C TYR A 199 5.76 12.35 -16.29
N GLY A 200 5.34 11.47 -17.21
CA GLY A 200 4.09 11.64 -17.97
C GLY A 200 4.14 12.83 -18.93
N ARG A 201 5.34 13.26 -19.35
CA ARG A 201 5.54 14.45 -20.20
C ARG A 201 5.95 14.02 -21.60
N THR A 202 5.37 14.65 -22.61
CA THR A 202 5.83 14.53 -24.00
C THR A 202 6.72 15.72 -24.37
N PRO A 203 7.71 15.55 -25.27
CA PRO A 203 8.52 16.65 -25.77
C PRO A 203 7.66 17.78 -26.36
N VAL A 204 7.88 19.02 -25.90
CA VAL A 204 7.08 20.19 -26.29
C VAL A 204 7.39 20.64 -27.73
N ASN A 205 8.60 20.36 -28.20
CA ASN A 205 9.17 20.96 -29.41
C ASN A 205 8.51 20.44 -30.71
N LEU A 206 7.99 19.21 -30.73
CA LEU A 206 7.40 18.61 -31.94
C LEU A 206 6.03 19.20 -32.32
N LYS A 207 5.24 19.69 -31.35
CA LYS A 207 3.91 20.26 -31.61
C LYS A 207 3.95 21.51 -32.48
N GLN A 208 5.06 22.25 -32.48
CA GLN A 208 5.23 23.46 -33.27
C GLN A 208 5.39 23.18 -34.78
N TYR A 209 5.77 21.95 -35.14
CA TYR A 209 6.02 21.51 -36.53
C TYR A 209 4.84 20.78 -37.16
N LEU A 210 3.81 20.42 -36.37
CA LEU A 210 2.62 19.69 -36.83
C LEU A 210 1.45 20.59 -37.25
N ASN A 211 1.51 21.89 -36.94
CA ASN A 211 0.40 22.85 -37.13
C ASN A 211 0.62 23.83 -38.31
N LYS A 212 1.41 23.46 -39.32
CA LYS A 212 1.57 24.21 -40.59
C LYS A 212 1.45 23.24 -41.76
#